data_AF-A0A5K0YBB1-F1
#
_entry.id   AF-A0A5K0YBB1-F1
#
_cell.length_a   1.000
_cell.length_b   1.000
_cell.length_c   1.000
_cell.angle_alpha   90.00
_cell.angle_beta   90.00
_cell.angle_gamma   90.00
#
_symmetry.space_group_name_H-M   'P 1'
#
loop_
_entity.id
_entity.type
_entity.pdbx_description
1 polymer ?
#
loop_
_entity_poly.entity_id
_entity_poly.type
_entity_poly.pdbx_seq_one_letter_code
_entity_poly.pdbx_strand_id
1 'polypeptide(L)' 'VLEELQKDPWPVPTDQRASRCTGTALSVAACLLGACVPGSGARIMAFVGGPSTDGPGA' A
#
# COMPACT_ATOMS: atom_id res chain seq x y z
N VAL A 1 13.17 -1.28 -12.55
CA VAL A 1 11.95 -1.19 -11.72
C VAL A 1 12.21 -0.62 -10.33
N LEU A 2 12.92 -1.30 -9.40
CA LEU A 2 13.12 -0.76 -8.04
C LEU A 2 14.02 0.49 -8.00
N GLU A 3 15.08 0.53 -8.80
CA GLU A 3 15.99 1.67 -8.89
C GLU A 3 15.34 2.91 -9.51
N GLU A 4 14.26 2.72 -10.27
CA GLU A 4 13.55 3.79 -10.98
C GLU A 4 12.38 4.35 -10.15
N LEU A 5 12.11 3.78 -8.98
CA LEU A 5 10.96 4.17 -8.16
C LEU A 5 11.10 5.62 -7.69
N GLN A 6 10.16 6.46 -8.11
CA GLN A 6 10.07 7.85 -7.68
C GLN A 6 9.01 8.00 -6.59
N LYS A 7 9.06 9.13 -5.88
CA LYS A 7 8.01 9.52 -4.95
C LYS A 7 6.69 9.74 -5.71
N ASP A 8 5.58 9.49 -5.04
CA ASP A 8 4.25 9.83 -5.54
C ASP A 8 4.20 11.30 -6.01
N PRO A 9 3.85 11.58 -7.28
CA PRO A 9 3.88 12.92 -7.85
C PRO A 9 2.76 13.83 -7.34
N TRP A 10 1.76 13.30 -6.61
CA TRP A 10 0.62 14.11 -6.21
C TRP A 10 0.98 15.21 -5.19
N PRO A 11 0.51 16.45 -5.40
CA PRO A 11 0.80 17.54 -4.48
C PRO A 11 0.07 17.30 -3.16
N VAL A 12 0.76 17.62 -2.06
CA VAL A 12 0.18 17.56 -0.71
C VAL A 12 -0.19 18.99 -0.30
N PRO A 13 -1.48 19.28 -0.03
CA PRO A 13 -1.88 20.60 0.44
C PRO A 13 -1.17 20.99 1.75
N THR A 14 -1.00 22.29 1.95
CA THR A 14 -0.48 22.82 3.22
C THR A 14 -1.35 22.32 4.39
N ASP A 15 -0.71 21.93 5.49
CA ASP A 15 -1.36 21.40 6.69
C ASP A 15 -2.09 20.05 6.52
N GLN A 16 -1.83 19.34 5.42
CA GLN A 16 -2.33 17.99 5.20
C GLN A 16 -1.19 16.97 5.11
N ARG A 17 -1.53 15.70 5.37
CA ARG A 17 -0.63 14.56 5.13
C ARG A 17 -0.87 14.04 3.72
N ALA A 18 0.18 13.49 3.11
CA ALA A 18 0.06 12.83 1.80
C ALA A 18 -0.97 11.68 1.86
N SER A 19 -1.79 11.55 0.81
CA SER A 19 -2.77 10.47 0.70
C SER A 19 -2.07 9.12 0.67
N ARG A 20 -2.47 8.20 1.54
CA ARG A 20 -1.94 6.83 1.61
C ARG A 20 -3.04 5.82 1.86
N CYS A 21 -3.23 4.92 0.91
CA CYS A 21 -4.22 3.84 0.93
C CYS A 21 -3.62 2.48 1.36
N THR A 22 -2.81 2.48 2.43
CA THR A 22 -2.08 1.28 2.90
C THR A 22 -2.99 0.08 3.16
N GLY A 23 -4.18 0.30 3.75
CA GLY A 23 -5.15 -0.76 4.02
C GLY A 23 -5.66 -1.42 2.74
N THR A 24 -6.01 -0.61 1.72
CA THR A 24 -6.40 -1.12 0.40
C THR A 24 -5.26 -1.90 -0.25
N ALA A 25 -4.02 -1.41 -0.21
CA ALA A 25 -2.87 -2.11 -0.77
C ALA A 25 -2.66 -3.51 -0.14
N LEU A 26 -2.80 -3.61 1.20
CA LEU A 26 -2.70 -4.88 1.92
C LEU A 26 -3.85 -5.83 1.58
N SER A 27 -5.09 -5.32 1.50
CA SER A 27 -6.25 -6.12 1.13
C SER A 27 -6.10 -6.71 -0.28
N VAL A 28 -5.67 -5.90 -1.25
CA VAL A 28 -5.41 -6.36 -2.63
C VAL A 28 -4.32 -7.43 -2.65
N ALA A 29 -3.20 -7.22 -1.95
CA ALA A 29 -2.11 -8.19 -1.88
C ALA A 29 -2.58 -9.54 -1.29
N ALA A 30 -3.34 -9.50 -0.19
CA ALA A 30 -3.89 -10.70 0.44
C ALA A 30 -4.89 -11.43 -0.46
N CYS A 31 -5.81 -10.71 -1.10
CA CYS A 31 -6.79 -11.27 -2.03
C CYS A 31 -6.09 -11.91 -3.25
N LEU A 32 -5.08 -11.24 -3.81
CA LEU A 32 -4.33 -11.77 -4.95
C LEU A 32 -3.61 -13.07 -4.60
N LEU A 33 -2.93 -13.12 -3.45
CA LEU A 33 -2.29 -14.35 -2.97
C LEU A 33 -3.31 -15.46 -2.72
N GLY A 34 -4.45 -15.13 -2.08
CA GLY A 34 -5.53 -16.08 -1.84
C GLY A 34 -6.13 -16.66 -3.13
N ALA A 35 -6.22 -15.85 -4.19
CA ALA A 35 -6.76 -16.27 -5.48
C ALA A 35 -5.75 -17.08 -6.32
N CYS A 36 -4.47 -16.71 -6.30
CA CYS A 36 -3.47 -17.30 -7.19
C CYS A 36 -2.71 -18.48 -6.57
N VAL A 37 -2.51 -18.50 -5.25
CA VAL A 37 -1.71 -19.54 -4.55
C VAL A 37 -2.42 -20.07 -3.29
N PRO A 38 -3.67 -20.56 -3.40
CA PRO A 38 -4.42 -21.05 -2.25
C PRO A 38 -3.71 -22.23 -1.57
N GLY A 39 -3.68 -22.23 -0.23
CA GLY A 39 -3.06 -23.30 0.57
C GLY A 39 -1.53 -23.31 0.61
N SER A 40 -0.87 -22.35 -0.05
CA SER A 40 0.58 -22.17 0.03
C SER A 40 0.97 -21.12 1.10
N GLY A 41 2.16 -21.26 1.68
CA GLY A 41 2.72 -20.26 2.58
C GLY A 41 3.19 -19.03 1.81
N ALA A 42 2.75 -17.84 2.21
CA ALA A 42 3.17 -16.57 1.63
C ALA A 42 3.51 -15.53 2.71
N ARG A 43 4.32 -14.52 2.34
CA ARG A 43 4.70 -13.41 3.22
C ARG A 43 4.47 -12.09 2.49
N ILE A 44 3.63 -11.23 3.05
CA ILE A 44 3.47 -9.84 2.61
C ILE A 44 4.44 -8.97 3.42
N MET A 45 5.30 -8.22 2.74
CA MET A 45 6.18 -7.23 3.36
C MET A 45 5.72 -5.83 2.96
N ALA A 46 5.28 -5.04 3.93
CA ALA A 46 4.85 -3.66 3.73
C ALA A 46 5.90 -2.69 4.27
N PHE A 47 6.35 -1.78 3.43
CA PHE A 47 7.28 -0.70 3.79
C PHE A 47 6.50 0.61 3.78
N VAL A 48 6.29 1.19 4.95
CA VAL A 48 5.34 2.30 5.13
C VAL A 48 6.05 3.50 5.75
N GLY A 49 5.91 4.67 5.14
CA GLY A 49 6.53 5.93 5.57
C GLY A 49 5.62 6.87 6.38
N GLY A 50 4.48 6.37 6.89
CA GLY A 50 3.51 7.16 7.65
C GLY A 50 2.14 6.46 7.76
N PRO A 51 1.19 6.99 8.55
CA PRO A 51 -0.12 6.36 8.70
C PRO A 51 -0.90 6.38 7.37
N SER A 52 -1.82 5.43 7.20
CA SER A 52 -2.89 5.52 6.20
C SER A 52 -3.71 6.78 6.43
N THR A 53 -4.18 7.37 5.34
CA THR A 53 -5.03 8.58 5.37
C THR A 53 -6.16 8.52 4.35
N ASP A 54 -6.26 7.43 3.60
CA ASP A 54 -7.33 7.19 2.63
C ASP A 54 -7.76 5.71 2.61
N GLY A 55 -9.05 5.48 2.40
CA GLY A 55 -9.68 4.16 2.33
C GLY A 55 -9.86 3.44 3.68
N PRO A 56 -10.28 2.16 3.63
CA PRO A 56 -10.50 1.35 4.83
C PRO A 56 -9.21 1.19 5.66
N GLY A 57 -9.27 1.56 6.94
CA GLY A 57 -8.12 1.55 7.85
C GLY A 57 -7.29 2.84 7.85
N ALA A 58 -7.79 3.92 7.26
CA ALA A 58 -7.27 5.29 7.40
C ALA A 58 -7.78 6.01 8.65
#